data_AF-A0A812SVD0-F1
#
_entry.id   AF-A0A812SVD0-F1
#
_cell.length_a   1.000
_cell.length_b   1.000
_cell.length_c   1.000
_cell.angle_alpha   90.00
_cell.angle_beta   90.00
_cell.angle_gamma   90.00
#
_symmetry.space_group_name_H-M   'P 1'
#
loop_
_entity.id
_entity.type
_entity.pdbx_description
1 polymer ?
#
loop_
_entity_poly.entity_id
_entity_poly.type
_entity_poly.pdbx_seq_one_letter_code
_entity_poly.pdbx_strand_id
1 'polypeptide(L)'
;MPEPGCMRIYNMKSFSGIMIDKFETMRSGGRLVVNDMGFTEAQKAVAHLLALDRTLVAVFEKWGAGERLVVHHTGSFASGLNSQLDALNEGDAVTLAANLSNIEMRYVQAQAAKMGMTVVRQKNEKGEETLKVFNMNEFANTVREKLADVGVGNRAVFKNLCIQERKVVHSVAAEMGLHTMDGEEGDDLKNVIVTSDVEFQAEQAARMSQAADGGSGHFILPQTAQQQKDFWAMADRNGLSLDASFHGSGKSRFDFKGGDVVHLATVKSRSGSSASDGDAYDEKPGAAGSGLRLGSIERGTEATAEETSEGIDVDFQKSATLASPTIETSSELIRQAFDAYASGNSRGERIFLRYVDLKEFASDLRSAMPGRRNSFRDFNVILELCFDDTTQLQSDFGIRVGPGLTHQFFQVFIQK
;
A
#
# COMPACT_ATOMS: atom_id res chain seq x y z
N MET A 1 13.31 -10.34 -19.57
CA MET A 1 12.06 -9.66 -20.02
C MET A 1 12.24 -9.29 -21.49
N PRO A 2 11.19 -9.32 -22.33
CA PRO A 2 11.30 -8.82 -23.70
C PRO A 2 11.66 -7.32 -23.68
N GLU A 3 12.31 -6.85 -24.75
CA GLU A 3 12.61 -5.43 -24.93
C GLU A 3 11.31 -4.62 -25.03
N PRO A 4 11.28 -3.37 -24.51
CA PRO A 4 10.16 -2.45 -24.70
C PRO A 4 9.84 -2.32 -26.19
N GLY A 5 8.56 -2.46 -26.56
CA GLY A 5 8.12 -2.38 -27.96
C GLY A 5 8.13 -3.70 -28.74
N CYS A 6 8.56 -4.82 -28.15
CA CYS A 6 8.42 -6.14 -28.80
C CYS A 6 7.00 -6.71 -28.62
N MET A 7 6.24 -6.79 -29.71
CA MET A 7 4.95 -7.50 -29.74
C MET A 7 5.19 -9.02 -29.76
N ARG A 8 4.73 -9.73 -28.72
CA ARG A 8 4.73 -11.21 -28.69
C ARG A 8 3.40 -11.76 -29.15
N ILE A 9 3.43 -12.55 -30.23
CA ILE A 9 2.25 -13.25 -30.74
C ILE A 9 2.27 -14.68 -30.18
N TYR A 10 1.21 -15.06 -29.48
CA TYR A 10 1.04 -16.40 -28.94
C TYR A 10 -0.04 -17.16 -29.72
N ASN A 11 0.25 -18.38 -30.19
CA ASN A 11 -0.78 -19.25 -30.74
C ASN A 11 -1.55 -19.93 -29.60
N MET A 12 -2.74 -19.40 -29.29
CA MET A 12 -3.58 -19.88 -28.19
C MET A 12 -4.78 -20.71 -28.66
N LYS A 13 -4.84 -21.13 -29.93
CA LYS A 13 -6.02 -21.79 -30.52
C LYS A 13 -6.39 -23.08 -29.78
N SER A 14 -5.42 -23.97 -29.55
CA SER A 14 -5.65 -25.25 -28.84
C SER A 14 -6.14 -25.02 -27.41
N PHE A 15 -5.47 -24.13 -26.67
CA PHE A 15 -5.86 -23.77 -25.30
C PHE A 15 -7.27 -23.18 -25.26
N SER A 16 -7.59 -22.25 -26.16
CA SER A 16 -8.92 -21.64 -26.23
C SER A 16 -10.02 -22.66 -26.50
N GLY A 17 -9.81 -23.62 -27.41
CA GLY A 17 -10.77 -24.69 -27.68
C GLY A 17 -11.06 -25.53 -26.44
N ILE A 18 -10.00 -25.98 -25.75
CA ILE A 18 -10.14 -26.76 -24.51
C ILE A 18 -10.91 -25.98 -23.43
N MET A 19 -10.63 -24.69 -23.28
CA MET A 19 -11.30 -23.86 -22.28
C MET A 19 -12.76 -23.60 -22.64
N ILE A 20 -13.07 -23.39 -23.92
CA ILE A 20 -14.44 -23.24 -24.43
C ILE A 20 -15.26 -24.49 -24.10
N ASP A 21 -14.77 -25.67 -24.47
CA ASP A 21 -15.46 -26.94 -24.22
C ASP A 21 -15.74 -27.11 -22.72
N LYS A 22 -14.75 -26.80 -21.86
CA LYS A 22 -14.91 -26.86 -20.40
C LYS A 22 -15.96 -25.87 -19.90
N PHE A 23 -15.97 -24.64 -20.40
CA PHE A 23 -16.93 -23.61 -19.99
C PHE A 23 -18.35 -23.95 -20.41
N GLU A 24 -18.54 -24.58 -21.56
CA GLU A 24 -19.86 -25.00 -22.05
C GLU A 24 -20.51 -26.11 -21.22
N THR A 25 -19.71 -26.88 -20.47
CA THR A 25 -20.26 -27.86 -19.52
C THR A 25 -20.85 -27.24 -18.24
N MET A 26 -20.63 -25.95 -18.00
CA MET A 26 -21.06 -25.30 -16.76
C MET A 26 -22.57 -25.02 -16.77
N ARG A 27 -23.24 -25.40 -15.67
CA ARG A 27 -24.64 -25.01 -15.41
C ARG A 27 -24.69 -23.63 -14.75
N SER A 28 -25.83 -22.95 -14.87
CA SER A 28 -26.05 -21.66 -14.21
C SER A 28 -25.88 -21.75 -12.69
N GLY A 29 -25.10 -20.83 -12.11
CA GLY A 29 -24.71 -20.87 -10.69
C GLY A 29 -23.64 -21.90 -10.35
N GLY A 30 -23.16 -22.67 -11.33
CA GLY A 30 -22.11 -23.66 -11.15
C GLY A 30 -20.72 -23.07 -10.92
N ARG A 31 -19.85 -23.90 -10.34
CA ARG A 31 -18.41 -23.62 -10.16
C ARG A 31 -17.60 -24.71 -10.84
N LEU A 32 -16.69 -24.32 -11.71
CA LEU A 32 -15.73 -25.20 -12.36
C LEU A 32 -14.35 -24.93 -11.79
N VAL A 33 -13.59 -25.98 -11.48
CA VAL A 33 -12.21 -25.87 -11.03
C VAL A 33 -11.32 -26.63 -12.01
N VAL A 34 -10.37 -25.92 -12.62
CA VAL A 34 -9.36 -26.49 -13.51
C VAL A 34 -8.05 -26.52 -12.75
N ASN A 35 -7.69 -27.73 -12.29
CA ASN A 35 -6.44 -28.01 -11.63
C ASN A 35 -5.38 -28.29 -12.70
N ASP A 36 -4.80 -27.24 -13.26
CA ASP A 36 -3.64 -27.34 -14.14
C ASP A 36 -2.49 -26.55 -13.54
N MET A 37 -1.30 -27.15 -13.50
CA MET A 37 -0.14 -26.57 -12.83
C MET A 37 0.65 -25.74 -13.84
N GLY A 38 0.50 -24.40 -13.78
CA GLY A 38 1.38 -23.48 -14.50
C GLY A 38 0.75 -22.76 -15.69
N PHE A 39 -0.36 -22.06 -15.46
CA PHE A 39 -0.89 -21.12 -16.45
C PHE A 39 0.10 -19.98 -16.70
N THR A 40 0.48 -19.80 -17.97
CA THR A 40 1.21 -18.59 -18.40
C THR A 40 0.30 -17.36 -18.33
N GLU A 41 0.88 -16.16 -18.18
CA GLU A 41 0.09 -14.91 -18.16
C GLU A 41 -0.79 -14.73 -19.41
N ALA A 42 -0.31 -15.17 -20.59
CA ALA A 42 -1.09 -15.15 -21.82
C ALA A 42 -2.31 -16.09 -21.73
N GLN A 43 -2.14 -17.30 -21.18
CA GLN A 43 -3.25 -18.23 -20.96
C GLN A 43 -4.25 -17.70 -19.93
N LYS A 44 -3.78 -17.04 -18.87
CA LYS A 44 -4.65 -16.39 -17.88
C LYS A 44 -5.53 -15.32 -18.53
N ALA A 45 -4.92 -14.44 -19.32
CA ALA A 45 -5.64 -13.40 -20.06
C ALA A 45 -6.70 -13.99 -21.00
N VAL A 46 -6.34 -15.02 -21.78
CA VAL A 46 -7.28 -15.71 -22.68
C VAL A 46 -8.41 -16.37 -21.90
N ALA A 47 -8.14 -17.03 -20.78
CA ALA A 47 -9.17 -17.64 -19.94
C ALA A 47 -10.15 -16.61 -19.36
N HIS A 48 -9.65 -15.44 -18.92
CA HIS A 48 -10.49 -14.33 -18.47
C HIS A 48 -11.41 -13.80 -19.58
N LEU A 49 -10.88 -13.57 -20.78
CA LEU A 49 -11.66 -13.09 -21.92
C LEU A 49 -12.74 -14.10 -22.35
N LEU A 50 -12.36 -15.37 -22.49
CA LEU A 50 -13.30 -16.44 -22.88
C LEU A 50 -14.41 -16.66 -21.85
N ALA A 51 -14.07 -16.52 -20.55
CA ALA A 51 -15.05 -16.60 -19.47
C ALA A 51 -16.02 -15.41 -19.55
N LEU A 52 -15.49 -14.19 -19.71
CA LEU A 52 -16.30 -12.97 -19.77
C LEU A 52 -17.31 -13.00 -20.93
N ASP A 53 -16.89 -13.45 -22.11
CA ASP A 53 -17.76 -13.62 -23.29
C ASP A 53 -18.94 -14.58 -23.07
N ARG A 54 -18.80 -15.50 -22.12
CA ARG A 54 -19.82 -16.50 -21.75
C ARG A 54 -20.54 -16.16 -20.46
N THR A 55 -20.48 -14.91 -19.99
CA THR A 55 -21.08 -14.49 -18.71
C THR A 55 -20.52 -15.24 -17.50
N LEU A 56 -19.26 -15.65 -17.57
CA LEU A 56 -18.54 -16.35 -16.50
C LEU A 56 -17.47 -15.43 -15.90
N VAL A 57 -17.07 -15.72 -14.66
CA VAL A 57 -15.95 -15.06 -13.99
C VAL A 57 -14.85 -16.08 -13.76
N ALA A 58 -13.73 -15.92 -14.45
CA ALA A 58 -12.51 -16.64 -14.16
C ALA A 58 -11.75 -15.97 -13.01
N VAL A 59 -11.25 -16.77 -12.07
CA VAL A 59 -10.40 -16.35 -10.96
C VAL A 59 -9.24 -17.33 -10.84
N PHE A 60 -8.02 -16.83 -10.81
CA PHE A 60 -6.84 -17.63 -10.46
C PHE A 60 -6.62 -17.56 -8.95
N GLU A 61 -6.72 -18.71 -8.29
CA GLU A 61 -6.47 -18.86 -6.85
C GLU A 61 -5.12 -19.55 -6.64
N LYS A 62 -4.36 -19.09 -5.63
CA LYS A 62 -3.16 -19.81 -5.19
C LYS A 62 -3.55 -21.19 -4.66
N TRP A 63 -2.85 -22.23 -5.12
CA TRP A 63 -3.10 -23.61 -4.71
C TRP A 63 -1.77 -24.36 -4.59
N GLY A 64 -1.33 -24.56 -3.34
CA GLY A 64 0.00 -25.11 -3.06
C GLY A 64 1.11 -24.22 -3.61
N ALA A 65 2.03 -24.81 -4.38
CA ALA A 65 3.11 -24.10 -5.08
C ALA A 65 2.67 -23.51 -6.42
N GLY A 66 1.43 -23.76 -6.86
CA GLY A 66 0.90 -23.33 -8.15
C GLY A 66 -0.33 -22.44 -8.00
N GLU A 67 -1.04 -22.31 -9.10
CA GLU A 67 -2.32 -21.61 -9.19
C GLU A 67 -3.33 -22.53 -9.87
N ARG A 68 -4.59 -22.41 -9.48
CA ARG A 68 -5.70 -23.09 -10.15
C ARG A 68 -6.68 -22.08 -10.71
N LEU A 69 -7.29 -22.41 -11.83
CA LEU A 69 -8.35 -21.61 -12.42
C LEU A 69 -9.69 -22.04 -11.84
N VAL A 70 -10.38 -21.12 -11.17
CA VAL A 70 -11.74 -21.28 -10.68
C VAL A 70 -12.65 -20.41 -11.52
N VAL A 71 -13.66 -21.02 -12.15
CA VAL A 71 -14.63 -20.31 -12.97
C VAL A 71 -16.00 -20.39 -12.31
N HIS A 72 -16.65 -19.24 -12.19
CA HIS A 72 -17.97 -19.09 -11.61
C HIS A 72 -18.97 -18.65 -12.67
N HIS A 73 -20.12 -19.32 -12.71
CA HIS A 73 -21.23 -18.89 -13.54
C HIS A 73 -22.11 -17.91 -12.75
N THR A 74 -22.15 -16.65 -13.17
CA THR A 74 -22.90 -15.59 -12.44
C THR A 74 -24.41 -15.67 -12.64
N GLY A 75 -24.87 -16.39 -13.67
CA GLY A 75 -26.28 -16.76 -13.82
C GLY A 75 -27.10 -15.60 -14.37
N SER A 76 -28.29 -15.37 -13.84
CA SER A 76 -29.18 -14.27 -14.25
C SER A 76 -28.63 -12.88 -13.91
N PHE A 77 -27.65 -12.80 -12.98
CA PHE A 77 -27.01 -11.53 -12.65
C PHE A 77 -26.33 -10.91 -13.88
N ALA A 78 -25.58 -11.71 -14.66
CA ALA A 78 -24.85 -11.19 -15.81
C ALA A 78 -25.76 -10.70 -16.93
N SER A 79 -26.84 -11.42 -17.24
CA SER A 79 -27.78 -10.97 -18.26
C SER A 79 -28.49 -9.68 -17.84
N GLY A 80 -28.87 -9.56 -16.57
CA GLY A 80 -29.43 -8.34 -16.00
C GLY A 80 -28.46 -7.17 -16.06
N LEU A 81 -27.20 -7.40 -15.65
CA LEU A 81 -26.16 -6.37 -15.69
C LEU A 81 -25.86 -5.92 -17.12
N ASN A 82 -25.67 -6.85 -18.06
CA ASN A 82 -25.38 -6.50 -19.46
C ASN A 82 -26.50 -5.66 -20.05
N SER A 83 -27.76 -6.04 -19.81
CA SER A 83 -28.91 -5.24 -20.25
C SER A 83 -28.93 -3.84 -19.64
N GLN A 84 -28.55 -3.70 -18.36
CA GLN A 84 -28.45 -2.40 -17.70
C GLN A 84 -27.30 -1.56 -18.27
N LEU A 85 -26.15 -2.16 -18.54
CA LEU A 85 -24.99 -1.46 -19.09
C LEU A 85 -25.21 -1.07 -20.56
N ASP A 86 -25.81 -1.93 -21.37
CA ASP A 86 -26.16 -1.65 -22.77
C ASP A 86 -27.19 -0.53 -22.89
N ALA A 87 -28.04 -0.35 -21.87
CA ALA A 87 -29.04 0.71 -21.83
C ALA A 87 -28.49 2.07 -21.34
N LEU A 88 -27.24 2.15 -20.89
CA LEU A 88 -26.63 3.40 -20.44
C LEU A 88 -26.24 4.27 -21.64
N ASN A 89 -26.81 5.47 -21.72
CA ASN A 89 -26.32 6.47 -22.67
C ASN A 89 -24.98 7.05 -22.21
N GLU A 90 -24.32 7.78 -23.09
CA GLU A 90 -23.12 8.51 -22.74
C GLU A 90 -23.40 9.54 -21.62
N GLY A 91 -22.49 9.63 -20.64
CA GLY A 91 -22.60 10.50 -19.47
C GLY A 91 -23.50 9.96 -18.36
N ASP A 92 -24.30 8.92 -18.64
CA ASP A 92 -25.14 8.28 -17.65
C ASP A 92 -24.32 7.37 -16.73
N ALA A 93 -24.92 7.06 -15.57
CA ALA A 93 -24.34 6.16 -14.61
C ALA A 93 -25.40 5.26 -13.97
N VAL A 94 -25.06 3.99 -13.79
CA VAL A 94 -25.86 3.04 -13.00
C VAL A 94 -25.20 2.81 -11.65
N THR A 95 -25.99 2.85 -10.58
CA THR A 95 -25.55 2.43 -9.24
C THR A 95 -26.06 1.02 -9.00
N LEU A 96 -25.14 0.09 -8.77
CA LEU A 96 -25.44 -1.30 -8.46
C LEU A 96 -25.65 -1.48 -6.95
N ALA A 97 -26.34 -2.56 -6.58
CA ALA A 97 -26.66 -2.87 -5.19
C ALA A 97 -25.41 -2.98 -4.30
N ALA A 98 -25.56 -2.68 -3.00
CA ALA A 98 -24.45 -2.67 -2.05
C ALA A 98 -23.97 -4.08 -1.63
N ASN A 99 -24.77 -5.11 -1.90
CA ASN A 99 -24.58 -6.47 -1.42
C ASN A 99 -24.04 -7.43 -2.50
N LEU A 100 -23.27 -6.91 -3.46
CA LEU A 100 -22.65 -7.75 -4.47
C LEU A 100 -21.59 -8.66 -3.84
N SER A 101 -21.63 -9.94 -4.19
CA SER A 101 -20.57 -10.87 -3.85
C SER A 101 -19.25 -10.46 -4.52
N ASN A 102 -18.12 -10.91 -3.96
CA ASN A 102 -16.80 -10.66 -4.54
C ASN A 102 -16.68 -11.09 -6.00
N ILE A 103 -17.40 -12.14 -6.39
CA ILE A 103 -17.43 -12.66 -7.77
C ILE A 103 -18.22 -11.73 -8.68
N GLU A 104 -19.39 -11.28 -8.25
CA GLU A 104 -20.23 -10.33 -8.99
C GLU A 104 -19.52 -8.98 -9.16
N MET A 105 -18.85 -8.48 -8.12
CA MET A 105 -18.04 -7.25 -8.23
C MET A 105 -16.94 -7.39 -9.29
N ARG A 106 -16.25 -8.53 -9.34
CA ARG A 106 -15.24 -8.80 -10.37
C ARG A 106 -15.86 -8.89 -11.76
N TYR A 107 -17.05 -9.49 -11.89
CA TYR A 107 -17.79 -9.53 -13.15
C TYR A 107 -18.11 -8.11 -13.64
N VAL A 108 -18.65 -7.27 -12.76
CA VAL A 108 -18.97 -5.87 -13.07
C VAL A 108 -17.73 -5.13 -13.55
N GLN A 109 -16.61 -5.24 -12.82
CA GLN A 109 -15.37 -4.57 -13.18
C GLN A 109 -14.84 -5.03 -14.54
N ALA A 110 -14.84 -6.35 -14.80
CA ALA A 110 -14.36 -6.91 -16.06
C ALA A 110 -15.26 -6.53 -17.24
N GLN A 111 -16.58 -6.60 -17.05
CA GLN A 111 -17.55 -6.28 -18.08
C GLN A 111 -17.56 -4.78 -18.41
N ALA A 112 -17.55 -3.92 -17.39
CA ALA A 112 -17.44 -2.47 -17.59
C ALA A 112 -16.15 -2.12 -18.33
N ALA A 113 -15.01 -2.71 -17.94
CA ALA A 113 -13.73 -2.50 -18.64
C ALA A 113 -13.79 -2.95 -20.11
N LYS A 114 -14.43 -4.10 -20.40
CA LYS A 114 -14.65 -4.57 -21.79
C LYS A 114 -15.47 -3.58 -22.62
N MET A 115 -16.40 -2.86 -22.00
CA MET A 115 -17.24 -1.84 -22.63
C MET A 115 -16.64 -0.44 -22.59
N GLY A 116 -15.40 -0.27 -22.10
CA GLY A 116 -14.76 1.04 -21.94
C GLY A 116 -15.32 1.91 -20.81
N MET A 117 -16.18 1.36 -19.96
CA MET A 117 -16.84 2.07 -18.86
C MET A 117 -15.97 2.17 -17.61
N THR A 118 -16.17 3.21 -16.82
CA THR A 118 -15.41 3.44 -15.58
C THR A 118 -16.20 3.00 -14.36
N VAL A 119 -15.59 2.19 -13.49
CA VAL A 119 -16.21 1.71 -12.24
C VAL A 119 -15.63 2.43 -11.04
N VAL A 120 -16.49 3.01 -10.20
CA VAL A 120 -16.12 3.68 -8.96
C VAL A 120 -16.78 3.01 -7.77
N ARG A 121 -15.97 2.68 -6.77
CA ARG A 121 -16.45 2.28 -5.44
C ARG A 121 -16.82 3.53 -4.65
N GLN A 122 -18.03 3.57 -4.11
CA GLN A 122 -18.53 4.67 -3.29
C GLN A 122 -19.30 4.10 -2.09
N LYS A 123 -19.28 4.80 -0.96
CA LYS A 123 -20.15 4.44 0.17
C LYS A 123 -21.47 5.18 0.02
N ASN A 124 -22.58 4.47 0.19
CA ASN A 124 -23.90 5.09 0.24
C ASN A 124 -24.09 5.86 1.56
N GLU A 125 -25.24 6.53 1.72
CA GLU A 125 -25.58 7.27 2.95
C GLU A 125 -25.59 6.38 4.22
N LYS A 126 -25.76 5.06 4.05
CA LYS A 126 -25.71 4.07 5.13
C LYS A 126 -24.29 3.56 5.41
N GLY A 127 -23.28 4.06 4.68
CA GLY A 127 -21.89 3.62 4.78
C GLY A 127 -21.58 2.29 4.08
N GLU A 128 -22.55 1.69 3.39
CA GLU A 128 -22.37 0.43 2.64
C GLU A 128 -21.66 0.72 1.31
N GLU A 129 -20.73 -0.16 0.93
CA GLU A 129 -20.01 -0.02 -0.34
C GLU A 129 -20.93 -0.37 -1.52
N THR A 130 -21.07 0.56 -2.45
CA THR A 130 -21.79 0.39 -3.71
C THR A 130 -20.82 0.59 -4.88
N LEU A 131 -21.13 -0.03 -6.01
CA LEU A 131 -20.42 0.19 -7.26
C LEU A 131 -21.26 1.08 -8.16
N LYS A 132 -20.65 2.17 -8.65
CA LYS A 132 -21.24 3.04 -9.66
C LYS A 132 -20.44 2.90 -10.95
N VAL A 133 -21.12 2.52 -12.03
CA VAL A 133 -20.55 2.37 -13.37
C VAL A 133 -20.97 3.56 -14.20
N PHE A 134 -20.01 4.24 -14.81
CA PHE A 134 -20.21 5.43 -15.63
C PHE A 134 -19.86 5.10 -17.09
N ASN A 135 -20.75 5.46 -18.01
CA ASN A 135 -20.45 5.44 -19.44
C ASN A 135 -19.83 6.79 -19.82
N MET A 136 -18.52 6.80 -20.05
CA MET A 136 -17.74 8.02 -20.36
C MET A 136 -16.90 7.79 -21.62
N ASN A 137 -17.43 7.03 -22.58
CA ASN A 137 -16.71 6.57 -23.76
C ASN A 137 -16.43 7.71 -24.74
N GLU A 138 -17.42 8.56 -25.02
CA GLU A 138 -17.23 9.77 -25.85
C GLU A 138 -16.29 10.76 -25.17
N PHE A 139 -16.40 10.94 -23.86
CA PHE A 139 -15.46 11.78 -23.13
C PHE A 139 -14.04 11.21 -23.21
N ALA A 140 -13.87 9.90 -23.00
CA ALA A 140 -12.57 9.23 -23.14
C ALA A 140 -12.01 9.37 -24.56
N ASN A 141 -12.83 9.24 -25.59
CA ASN A 141 -12.40 9.44 -26.98
C ASN A 141 -11.98 10.88 -27.25
N THR A 142 -12.74 11.86 -26.74
CA THR A 142 -12.38 13.29 -26.83
C THR A 142 -11.04 13.56 -26.15
N VAL A 143 -10.78 12.91 -25.00
CA VAL A 143 -9.50 12.99 -24.30
C VAL A 143 -8.39 12.34 -25.15
N ARG A 144 -8.62 11.16 -25.74
CA ARG A 144 -7.65 10.49 -26.64
C ARG A 144 -7.28 11.37 -27.82
N GLU A 145 -8.25 11.96 -28.49
CA GLU A 145 -8.02 12.86 -29.63
C GLU A 145 -7.18 14.07 -29.20
N LYS A 146 -7.55 14.72 -28.09
CA LYS A 146 -6.78 15.85 -27.55
C LYS A 146 -5.36 15.45 -27.15
N LEU A 147 -5.17 14.26 -26.58
CA LEU A 147 -3.86 13.77 -26.17
C LEU A 147 -3.01 13.26 -27.33
N ALA A 148 -3.63 12.82 -28.43
CA ALA A 148 -2.91 12.47 -29.66
C ALA A 148 -2.25 13.70 -30.31
N ASP A 149 -2.87 14.87 -30.16
CA ASP A 149 -2.33 16.15 -30.63
C ASP A 149 -1.27 16.75 -29.69
N VAL A 150 -1.07 16.19 -28.50
CA VAL A 150 -0.01 16.61 -27.58
C VAL A 150 1.32 16.13 -28.15
N GLY A 151 1.91 16.98 -29.00
CA GLY A 151 3.24 16.75 -29.53
C GLY A 151 4.27 16.58 -28.41
N VAL A 152 5.37 15.88 -28.70
CA VAL A 152 6.55 15.84 -27.84
C VAL A 152 6.96 17.28 -27.53
N GLY A 153 6.96 17.69 -26.27
CA GLY A 153 7.20 19.10 -25.94
C GLY A 153 6.01 19.85 -25.34
N ASN A 154 4.82 19.26 -25.34
CA ASN A 154 3.59 19.97 -25.00
C ASN A 154 2.88 19.35 -23.79
N ARG A 155 2.10 20.21 -23.13
CA ARG A 155 1.19 19.85 -22.04
C ARG A 155 -0.26 20.11 -22.42
N ALA A 156 -1.14 19.18 -22.09
CA ALA A 156 -2.59 19.40 -22.13
C ALA A 156 -3.10 19.68 -20.72
N VAL A 157 -3.89 20.74 -20.56
CA VAL A 157 -4.54 21.07 -19.27
C VAL A 157 -6.04 20.89 -19.43
N PHE A 158 -6.61 19.94 -18.70
CA PHE A 158 -8.04 19.73 -18.63
C PHE A 158 -8.57 20.45 -17.39
N LYS A 159 -9.52 21.36 -17.58
CA LYS A 159 -10.07 22.19 -16.51
C LYS A 159 -11.52 21.84 -16.19
N ASN A 160 -11.96 22.21 -14.99
CA ASN A 160 -13.35 22.06 -14.53
C ASN A 160 -13.87 20.62 -14.54
N LEU A 161 -12.98 19.64 -14.38
CA LEU A 161 -13.36 18.24 -14.40
C LEU A 161 -14.05 17.84 -13.10
N CYS A 162 -15.11 17.05 -13.20
CA CYS A 162 -15.62 16.30 -12.06
C CYS A 162 -14.64 15.18 -11.67
N ILE A 163 -14.83 14.60 -10.49
CA ILE A 163 -13.95 13.55 -9.94
C ILE A 163 -13.85 12.35 -10.92
N GLN A 164 -14.94 12.04 -11.62
CA GLN A 164 -15.05 10.93 -12.56
C GLN A 164 -14.28 11.23 -13.85
N GLU A 165 -14.48 12.41 -14.44
CA GLU A 165 -13.75 12.85 -15.64
C GLU A 165 -12.25 12.88 -15.39
N ARG A 166 -11.80 13.35 -14.21
CA ARG A 166 -10.38 13.29 -13.85
C ARG A 166 -9.83 11.87 -13.94
N LYS A 167 -10.55 10.89 -13.36
CA LYS A 167 -10.14 9.48 -13.42
C LYS A 167 -10.07 8.96 -14.86
N VAL A 168 -11.00 9.38 -15.72
CA VAL A 168 -10.95 9.04 -17.14
C VAL A 168 -9.71 9.64 -17.80
N VAL A 169 -9.39 10.92 -17.52
CA VAL A 169 -8.18 11.56 -18.05
C VAL A 169 -6.91 10.84 -17.60
N HIS A 170 -6.79 10.52 -16.30
CA HIS A 170 -5.65 9.74 -15.79
C HIS A 170 -5.54 8.37 -16.47
N SER A 171 -6.66 7.65 -16.63
CA SER A 171 -6.67 6.32 -17.24
C SER A 171 -6.28 6.37 -18.72
N VAL A 172 -6.82 7.32 -19.49
CA VAL A 172 -6.51 7.48 -20.92
C VAL A 172 -5.06 7.93 -21.12
N ALA A 173 -4.58 8.86 -20.30
CA ALA A 173 -3.18 9.28 -20.36
C ALA A 173 -2.24 8.10 -20.04
N ALA A 174 -2.53 7.30 -19.01
CA ALA A 174 -1.74 6.11 -18.69
C ALA A 174 -1.76 5.06 -19.83
N GLU A 175 -2.92 4.87 -20.49
CA GLU A 175 -3.06 4.01 -21.68
C GLU A 175 -2.11 4.46 -22.81
N MET A 176 -1.99 5.77 -23.00
CA MET A 176 -1.12 6.39 -24.01
C MET A 176 0.34 6.55 -23.56
N GLY A 177 0.70 6.09 -22.35
CA GLY A 177 2.04 6.27 -21.80
C GLY A 177 2.41 7.72 -21.50
N LEU A 178 1.41 8.55 -21.18
CA LEU A 178 1.57 9.96 -20.82
C LEU A 178 1.52 10.13 -19.29
N HIS A 179 2.20 11.14 -18.79
CA HIS A 179 2.22 11.47 -17.37
C HIS A 179 1.07 12.40 -17.02
N THR A 180 0.48 12.22 -15.84
CA THR A 180 -0.59 13.09 -15.33
C THR A 180 -0.29 13.59 -13.93
N MET A 181 -0.60 14.85 -13.68
CA MET A 181 -0.58 15.46 -12.35
C MET A 181 -1.88 16.24 -12.11
N ASP A 182 -2.43 16.15 -10.90
CA ASP A 182 -3.47 17.07 -10.47
C ASP A 182 -2.82 18.46 -10.25
N GLY A 183 -3.44 19.52 -10.76
CA GLY A 183 -2.89 20.87 -10.65
C GLY A 183 -2.92 21.40 -9.22
N GLU A 184 -1.77 21.86 -8.72
CA GLU A 184 -1.62 22.54 -7.43
C GLU A 184 -1.62 24.07 -7.63
N GLU A 185 -2.74 24.71 -7.96
CA GLU A 185 -2.80 26.19 -7.89
C GLU A 185 -4.24 26.72 -7.80
N GLY A 186 -4.60 27.27 -6.63
CA GLY A 186 -5.85 28.00 -6.38
C GLY A 186 -7.07 27.12 -6.05
N ASP A 187 -8.18 27.78 -5.66
CA ASP A 187 -9.49 27.16 -5.32
C ASP A 187 -10.08 26.24 -6.44
N ASP A 188 -9.41 26.17 -7.60
CA ASP A 188 -9.74 25.32 -8.73
C ASP A 188 -8.93 24.01 -8.75
N LEU A 189 -9.01 23.23 -7.66
CA LEU A 189 -8.47 21.85 -7.51
C LEU A 189 -9.09 20.81 -8.49
N LYS A 190 -9.56 21.24 -9.67
CA LYS A 190 -10.30 20.46 -10.66
C LYS A 190 -9.58 20.36 -12.00
N ASN A 191 -8.28 20.64 -12.01
CA ASN A 191 -7.47 20.61 -13.22
C ASN A 191 -6.57 19.35 -13.23
N VAL A 192 -6.51 18.67 -14.37
CA VAL A 192 -5.55 17.58 -14.62
C VAL A 192 -4.63 18.02 -15.73
N ILE A 193 -3.33 17.99 -15.46
CA ILE A 193 -2.27 18.33 -16.42
C ILE A 193 -1.68 17.03 -16.94
N VAL A 194 -1.67 16.84 -18.25
CA VAL A 194 -1.09 15.69 -18.94
C VAL A 194 0.14 16.13 -19.73
N THR A 195 1.26 15.46 -19.55
CA THR A 195 2.55 15.78 -20.17
C THR A 195 3.13 14.55 -20.89
N SER A 196 3.79 14.77 -22.03
CA SER A 196 4.50 13.71 -22.75
C SER A 196 5.70 13.20 -21.95
N ASP A 197 5.85 11.88 -21.84
CA ASP A 197 6.91 11.23 -21.05
C ASP A 197 8.33 11.64 -21.49
N VAL A 198 8.50 11.97 -22.76
CA VAL A 198 9.79 12.44 -23.31
C VAL A 198 10.21 13.77 -22.70
N GLU A 199 9.26 14.67 -22.43
CA GLU A 199 9.57 15.92 -21.73
C GLU A 199 9.81 15.70 -20.26
N PHE A 200 9.02 14.86 -19.60
CA PHE A 200 9.30 14.55 -18.21
C PHE A 200 10.72 13.99 -18.07
N GLN A 201 11.09 13.04 -18.93
CA GLN A 201 12.47 12.54 -18.97
C GLN A 201 13.48 13.62 -19.33
N ALA A 202 13.21 14.50 -20.29
CA ALA A 202 14.11 15.59 -20.67
C ALA A 202 14.23 16.67 -19.58
N GLU A 203 13.16 16.99 -18.85
CA GLU A 203 13.14 17.92 -17.73
C GLU A 203 13.87 17.32 -16.53
N GLN A 204 13.61 16.05 -16.19
CA GLN A 204 14.37 15.36 -15.15
C GLN A 204 15.86 15.28 -15.54
N ALA A 205 16.19 14.97 -16.81
CA ALA A 205 17.57 14.98 -17.31
C ALA A 205 18.21 16.39 -17.25
N ALA A 206 17.46 17.43 -17.61
CA ALA A 206 17.92 18.82 -17.53
C ALA A 206 18.16 19.24 -16.07
N ARG A 207 17.26 18.89 -15.15
CA ARG A 207 17.44 19.12 -13.71
C ARG A 207 18.63 18.33 -13.15
N MET A 208 18.80 17.08 -13.56
CA MET A 208 19.94 16.24 -13.16
C MET A 208 21.27 16.80 -13.67
N SER A 209 21.32 17.31 -14.91
CA SER A 209 22.52 17.90 -15.48
C SER A 209 22.84 19.31 -14.96
N GLN A 210 21.84 20.03 -14.42
CA GLN A 210 22.03 21.32 -13.75
C GLN A 210 22.47 21.18 -12.28
N ALA A 211 22.40 19.99 -11.69
CA ALA A 211 22.98 19.74 -10.38
C ALA A 211 24.50 19.92 -10.48
N ALA A 212 25.03 21.01 -9.91
CA ALA A 212 26.46 21.32 -9.95
C ALA A 212 27.30 20.17 -9.35
N ASP A 213 28.58 20.08 -9.71
CA ASP A 213 29.50 19.10 -9.11
C ASP A 213 29.49 19.20 -7.57
N GLY A 214 28.95 18.18 -6.91
CA GLY A 214 28.77 18.13 -5.45
C GLY A 214 27.46 18.71 -4.93
N GLY A 215 26.53 19.08 -5.82
CA GLY A 215 25.18 19.53 -5.48
C GLY A 215 24.23 18.35 -5.22
N SER A 216 23.21 18.61 -4.41
CA SER A 216 22.08 17.71 -4.24
C SER A 216 20.83 18.30 -4.91
N GLY A 217 19.98 17.43 -5.44
CA GLY A 217 18.72 17.81 -6.08
C GLY A 217 17.55 17.02 -5.51
N HIS A 218 16.39 17.67 -5.43
CA HIS A 218 15.12 17.03 -5.11
C HIS A 218 14.42 16.61 -6.40
N PHE A 219 14.10 15.33 -6.52
CA PHE A 219 13.43 14.78 -7.68
C PHE A 219 12.17 14.03 -7.25
N ILE A 220 11.11 14.14 -8.03
CA ILE A 220 9.88 13.37 -7.80
C ILE A 220 10.04 12.05 -8.55
N LEU A 221 9.91 10.93 -7.84
CA LEU A 221 10.02 9.62 -8.43
C LEU A 221 8.84 9.33 -9.34
N PRO A 222 9.09 8.73 -10.52
CA PRO A 222 8.03 8.34 -11.42
C PRO A 222 7.08 7.31 -10.82
N GLN A 223 5.83 7.29 -11.28
CA GLN A 223 4.81 6.41 -10.71
C GLN A 223 4.90 4.95 -11.10
N THR A 224 5.41 4.67 -12.30
CA THR A 224 5.50 3.30 -12.81
C THR A 224 6.88 2.70 -12.54
N ALA A 225 6.93 1.39 -12.30
CA ALA A 225 8.19 0.69 -12.06
C ALA A 225 9.17 0.80 -13.24
N GLN A 226 8.67 0.86 -14.48
CA GLN A 226 9.49 1.02 -15.68
C GLN A 226 10.11 2.43 -15.73
N GLN A 227 9.33 3.48 -15.47
CA GLN A 227 9.87 4.84 -15.43
C GLN A 227 10.82 5.05 -14.26
N GLN A 228 10.56 4.46 -13.08
CA GLN A 228 11.52 4.49 -11.97
C GLN A 228 12.86 3.89 -12.40
N LYS A 229 12.82 2.75 -13.11
CA LYS A 229 14.03 2.14 -13.67
C LYS A 229 14.75 3.07 -14.65
N ASP A 230 14.02 3.75 -15.53
CA ASP A 230 14.59 4.68 -16.51
C ASP A 230 15.15 5.95 -15.83
N PHE A 231 14.48 6.44 -14.79
CA PHE A 231 14.94 7.53 -13.92
C PHE A 231 16.23 7.14 -13.19
N TRP A 232 16.31 5.93 -12.64
CA TRP A 232 17.54 5.44 -12.00
C TRP A 232 18.69 5.29 -13.01
N ALA A 233 18.41 4.77 -14.20
CA ALA A 233 19.40 4.69 -15.27
C ALA A 233 19.84 6.09 -15.76
N MET A 234 18.97 7.10 -15.66
CA MET A 234 19.30 8.49 -15.97
C MET A 234 20.15 9.13 -14.87
N ALA A 235 19.81 8.93 -13.60
CA ALA A 235 20.61 9.39 -12.47
C ALA A 235 22.02 8.80 -12.51
N ASP A 236 22.14 7.49 -12.75
CA ASP A 236 23.42 6.79 -12.82
C ASP A 236 24.30 7.31 -13.98
N ARG A 237 23.70 7.55 -15.16
CA ARG A 237 24.39 8.18 -16.30
C ARG A 237 24.89 9.60 -16.01
N ASN A 238 24.24 10.33 -15.10
CA ASN A 238 24.64 11.67 -14.67
C ASN A 238 25.54 11.67 -13.42
N GLY A 239 26.00 10.49 -12.95
CA GLY A 239 26.87 10.38 -11.78
C GLY A 239 26.19 10.72 -10.46
N LEU A 240 24.86 10.69 -10.43
CA LEU A 240 24.03 10.94 -9.26
C LEU A 240 23.68 9.61 -8.58
N SER A 241 23.90 9.53 -7.27
CA SER A 241 23.46 8.43 -6.43
C SER A 241 22.44 8.94 -5.41
N LEU A 242 21.59 8.04 -4.92
CA LEU A 242 20.84 8.27 -3.69
C LEU A 242 21.80 8.72 -2.59
N ASP A 243 21.46 9.86 -1.98
CA ASP A 243 22.20 10.37 -0.83
C ASP A 243 21.85 9.55 0.40
N ALA A 244 22.79 8.72 0.86
CA ALA A 244 22.63 7.91 2.06
C ALA A 244 22.61 8.74 3.35
N SER A 245 22.96 10.03 3.31
CA SER A 245 23.05 10.88 4.51
C SER A 245 21.69 11.21 5.15
N PHE A 246 20.59 10.97 4.45
CA PHE A 246 19.24 11.10 5.02
C PHE A 246 18.74 9.84 5.75
N HIS A 247 19.41 8.69 5.58
CA HIS A 247 18.92 7.43 6.14
C HIS A 247 20.03 6.68 6.89
N GLY A 248 19.76 6.43 8.18
CA GLY A 248 20.64 5.73 9.10
C GLY A 248 21.20 4.44 8.49
N SER A 249 22.49 4.21 8.74
CA SER A 249 23.33 3.17 8.15
C SER A 249 22.65 1.80 8.03
N GLY A 250 22.23 1.45 6.81
CA GLY A 250 21.77 0.11 6.48
C GLY A 250 21.56 -0.05 4.98
N LYS A 251 22.37 -0.90 4.33
CA LYS A 251 22.15 -1.30 2.93
C LYS A 251 20.86 -2.11 2.83
N SER A 252 19.75 -1.47 2.48
CA SER A 252 18.51 -2.15 2.14
C SER A 252 18.01 -1.69 0.78
N ARG A 253 17.48 -2.65 0.03
CA ARG A 253 16.80 -2.48 -1.25
C ARG A 253 15.59 -1.57 -1.01
N PHE A 254 15.62 -0.36 -1.55
CA PHE A 254 14.58 0.64 -1.30
C PHE A 254 13.36 0.40 -2.19
N ASP A 255 12.20 0.17 -1.58
CA ASP A 255 10.90 0.11 -2.27
C ASP A 255 10.29 1.51 -2.30
N PHE A 256 10.72 2.34 -3.25
CA PHE A 256 10.11 3.66 -3.44
C PHE A 256 8.77 3.56 -4.17
N LYS A 257 7.80 4.34 -3.71
CA LYS A 257 6.50 4.47 -4.37
C LYS A 257 6.53 5.62 -5.37
N GLY A 258 5.62 5.53 -6.33
CA GLY A 258 5.36 6.59 -7.27
C GLY A 258 5.01 7.91 -6.60
N GLY A 259 5.68 9.00 -6.97
CA GLY A 259 5.47 10.33 -6.40
C GLY A 259 6.34 10.65 -5.18
N ASP A 260 7.16 9.72 -4.70
CA ASP A 260 8.07 9.98 -3.59
C ASP A 260 9.15 10.99 -3.99
N VAL A 261 9.48 11.93 -3.11
CA VAL A 261 10.60 12.85 -3.33
C VAL A 261 11.90 12.17 -2.92
N VAL A 262 12.86 12.06 -3.84
CA VAL A 262 14.20 11.53 -3.57
C VAL A 262 15.26 12.59 -3.65
N HIS A 263 16.23 12.47 -2.76
CA HIS A 263 17.45 13.26 -2.75
C HIS A 263 18.56 12.50 -3.46
N LEU A 264 19.06 13.08 -4.53
CA LEU A 264 20.23 12.57 -5.24
C LEU A 264 21.41 13.52 -5.05
N ALA A 265 22.59 12.97 -4.82
CA ALA A 265 23.84 13.72 -4.67
C ALA A 265 24.93 13.12 -5.57
N THR A 266 25.86 13.96 -6.03
CA THR A 266 26.98 13.50 -6.85
C THR A 266 27.90 12.60 -6.04
N VAL A 267 28.27 11.44 -6.59
CA VAL A 267 29.24 10.56 -5.93
C VAL A 267 30.62 11.19 -6.03
N LYS A 268 31.16 11.72 -4.92
CA LYS A 268 32.58 12.06 -4.84
C LYS A 268 33.38 10.77 -5.05
N SER A 269 34.07 10.66 -6.18
CA SER A 269 35.04 9.62 -6.44
C SER A 269 36.02 9.56 -5.27
N ARG A 270 35.94 8.51 -4.44
CA ARG A 270 36.94 8.21 -3.42
C ARG A 270 38.26 7.99 -4.16
N SER A 271 39.16 8.97 -4.07
CA SER A 271 40.56 8.82 -4.47
C SER A 271 41.13 7.60 -3.76
N GLY A 272 41.54 6.59 -4.52
CA GLY A 272 42.07 5.34 -4.01
C GLY A 272 43.39 5.56 -3.26
N SER A 273 43.47 5.07 -2.03
CA SER A 273 44.74 4.83 -1.34
C SER A 273 45.11 3.34 -1.48
N SER A 274 46.26 3.08 -2.09
CA SER A 274 46.93 1.79 -2.10
C SER A 274 47.86 1.65 -0.89
N ALA A 275 47.82 0.52 -0.19
CA ALA A 275 48.88 -0.05 0.67
C ALA A 275 48.48 -1.52 0.91
N SER A 276 49.12 -2.52 0.29
CA SER A 276 50.42 -3.16 0.58
C SER A 276 50.40 -4.15 1.77
N ASP A 277 50.59 -5.42 1.39
CA ASP A 277 51.09 -6.63 2.09
C ASP A 277 51.56 -6.57 3.55
N GLY A 278 51.30 -7.67 4.26
CA GLY A 278 51.96 -8.04 5.52
C GLY A 278 51.45 -9.35 6.13
N ASP A 279 52.27 -10.40 6.03
CA ASP A 279 52.07 -11.81 6.42
C ASP A 279 52.07 -12.13 7.94
N ALA A 280 51.26 -13.16 8.28
CA ALA A 280 51.55 -14.39 9.05
C ALA A 280 51.85 -14.48 10.58
N TYR A 281 51.39 -15.64 11.12
CA TYR A 281 51.71 -16.43 12.34
C TYR A 281 51.06 -16.03 13.68
N ASP A 282 50.72 -16.89 14.65
CA ASP A 282 50.49 -18.34 14.81
C ASP A 282 49.97 -18.59 16.27
N GLU A 283 49.45 -19.80 16.52
CA GLU A 283 49.30 -20.55 17.79
C GLU A 283 48.18 -20.31 18.84
N LYS A 284 47.66 -21.47 19.26
CA LYS A 284 46.60 -21.86 20.22
C LYS A 284 47.17 -22.03 21.67
N PRO A 285 46.56 -22.79 22.62
CA PRO A 285 45.21 -22.73 23.25
C PRO A 285 45.26 -22.83 24.81
N GLY A 286 44.10 -22.74 25.46
CA GLY A 286 43.82 -23.33 26.79
C GLY A 286 42.46 -22.82 27.30
N ALA A 287 41.42 -23.61 27.59
CA ALA A 287 41.24 -24.81 28.43
C ALA A 287 40.36 -24.47 29.65
N ALA A 288 39.22 -25.16 29.73
CA ALA A 288 38.48 -25.62 30.92
C ALA A 288 37.91 -24.62 31.95
N GLY A 289 36.66 -24.86 32.37
CA GLY A 289 36.12 -24.18 33.56
C GLY A 289 34.63 -24.35 33.84
N SER A 290 34.17 -25.60 33.96
CA SER A 290 33.12 -26.12 34.84
C SER A 290 32.21 -25.16 35.65
N GLY A 291 30.91 -25.45 35.64
CA GLY A 291 30.28 -25.96 36.87
C GLY A 291 29.08 -25.22 37.47
N LEU A 292 27.99 -26.00 37.60
CA LEU A 292 27.00 -26.03 38.69
C LEU A 292 25.85 -24.99 38.68
N ARG A 293 24.66 -25.22 39.26
CA ARG A 293 23.64 -26.30 39.35
C ARG A 293 22.67 -25.82 40.47
N LEU A 294 21.37 -26.12 40.32
CA LEU A 294 20.28 -26.03 41.32
C LEU A 294 19.80 -24.62 41.72
N GLY A 295 18.51 -24.37 41.99
CA GLY A 295 17.43 -25.31 42.24
C GLY A 295 16.03 -24.68 42.17
N SER A 296 15.05 -25.59 42.14
CA SER A 296 13.61 -25.40 42.09
C SER A 296 13.03 -24.79 43.37
N ILE A 297 11.92 -24.05 43.26
CA ILE A 297 10.83 -24.05 44.24
C ILE A 297 9.48 -23.96 43.50
N GLU A 298 8.62 -24.93 43.77
CA GLU A 298 7.20 -24.99 43.41
C GLU A 298 6.33 -24.37 44.52
N ARG A 299 5.14 -23.85 44.16
CA ARG A 299 3.80 -24.19 44.71
C ARG A 299 2.85 -23.02 44.95
N GLY A 300 1.60 -23.26 44.56
CA GLY A 300 0.38 -22.96 45.34
C GLY A 300 -0.45 -21.80 44.78
N THR A 301 -1.45 -22.03 43.92
CA THR A 301 -2.86 -22.38 44.19
C THR A 301 -3.73 -21.30 44.83
N GLU A 302 -4.75 -20.90 44.04
CA GLU A 302 -6.16 -20.68 44.42
C GLU A 302 -6.49 -19.45 45.29
N ALA A 303 -7.68 -18.84 45.26
CA ALA A 303 -8.86 -18.75 44.38
C ALA A 303 -9.82 -17.77 45.10
N THR A 304 -10.87 -17.29 44.41
CA THR A 304 -12.16 -16.77 44.96
C THR A 304 -12.13 -15.49 45.81
N ALA A 305 -13.16 -14.64 45.91
CA ALA A 305 -14.42 -14.37 45.22
C ALA A 305 -15.03 -13.10 45.89
N GLU A 306 -16.13 -12.58 45.31
CA GLU A 306 -17.24 -11.84 45.96
C GLU A 306 -16.95 -10.42 46.52
N GLU A 307 -17.56 -9.36 45.98
CA GLU A 307 -18.96 -8.87 46.06
C GLU A 307 -19.18 -7.85 47.20
N THR A 308 -20.19 -6.98 46.97
CA THR A 308 -20.80 -5.98 47.89
C THR A 308 -20.02 -4.68 48.12
N SER A 309 -20.62 -3.51 48.33
CA SER A 309 -21.98 -2.96 48.18
C SER A 309 -21.92 -1.47 48.54
N GLU A 310 -22.95 -0.73 48.14
CA GLU A 310 -23.52 0.45 48.82
C GLU A 310 -22.73 1.79 48.87
N GLY A 311 -23.48 2.83 48.50
CA GLY A 311 -23.05 4.21 48.47
C GLY A 311 -23.13 4.92 49.82
N ILE A 312 -22.41 6.04 49.89
CA ILE A 312 -22.49 7.02 50.97
C ILE A 312 -22.33 8.40 50.32
N ASP A 313 -23.36 9.24 50.45
CA ASP A 313 -23.29 10.69 50.28
C ASP A 313 -22.60 11.30 51.52
N VAL A 314 -21.51 12.05 51.33
CA VAL A 314 -21.02 12.99 52.35
C VAL A 314 -20.57 14.28 51.68
N ASP A 315 -21.26 15.34 52.07
CA ASP A 315 -20.96 16.76 51.88
C ASP A 315 -19.54 17.09 52.38
N PHE A 316 -18.71 17.69 51.52
CA PHE A 316 -17.34 18.09 51.87
C PHE A 316 -17.09 19.54 51.47
N GLN A 317 -17.35 20.46 52.41
CA GLN A 317 -16.62 21.74 52.45
C GLN A 317 -15.19 21.45 52.94
N LYS A 318 -14.23 21.48 52.02
CA LYS A 318 -12.82 21.64 52.40
C LYS A 318 -12.05 22.43 51.36
N SER A 319 -11.69 23.63 51.78
CA SER A 319 -10.76 24.56 51.13
C SER A 319 -9.51 23.82 50.67
N ALA A 320 -9.28 23.78 49.36
CA ALA A 320 -8.03 23.35 48.77
C ALA A 320 -7.38 24.54 48.07
N THR A 321 -6.28 24.96 48.67
CA THR A 321 -5.22 25.81 48.16
C THR A 321 -4.96 25.56 46.67
N LEU A 322 -5.08 26.60 45.86
CA LEU A 322 -4.69 26.63 44.45
C LEU A 322 -3.19 26.28 44.34
N ALA A 323 -2.91 25.00 44.16
CA ALA A 323 -1.61 24.54 43.70
C ALA A 323 -1.45 25.01 42.26
N SER A 324 -0.41 25.80 42.02
CA SER A 324 0.11 26.10 40.68
C SER A 324 0.20 24.81 39.85
N PRO A 325 -0.22 24.81 38.57
CA PRO A 325 -0.18 23.61 37.73
C PRO A 325 1.26 23.10 37.68
N THR A 326 1.46 21.94 38.31
CA THR A 326 2.70 21.19 38.24
C THR A 326 2.94 20.90 36.77
N ILE A 327 4.08 21.34 36.23
CA ILE A 327 4.48 21.00 34.87
C ILE A 327 4.65 19.48 34.86
N GLU A 328 3.63 18.77 34.37
CA GLU A 328 3.70 17.33 34.17
C GLU A 328 4.88 17.07 33.23
N THR A 329 5.90 16.38 33.75
CA THR A 329 7.04 16.00 32.93
C THR A 329 6.54 15.04 31.86
N SER A 330 7.07 15.17 30.63
CA SER A 330 6.68 14.32 29.50
C SER A 330 6.73 12.82 29.80
N SER A 331 7.59 12.40 30.74
CA SER A 331 7.68 11.03 31.23
C SER A 331 6.40 10.57 31.95
N GLU A 332 5.73 11.44 32.70
CA GLU A 332 4.52 11.07 33.45
C GLU A 332 3.32 10.93 32.50
N LEU A 333 3.23 11.78 31.48
CA LEU A 333 2.23 11.65 30.41
C LEU A 333 2.38 10.36 29.62
N ILE A 334 3.62 9.99 29.27
CA ILE A 334 3.90 8.73 28.57
C ILE A 334 3.55 7.53 29.45
N ARG A 335 3.82 7.61 30.75
CA ARG A 335 3.45 6.57 31.72
C ARG A 335 1.94 6.41 31.84
N GLN A 336 1.20 7.52 31.96
CA GLN A 336 -0.26 7.51 31.99
C GLN A 336 -0.85 6.93 30.69
N ALA A 337 -0.30 7.30 29.53
CA ALA A 337 -0.72 6.74 28.25
C ALA A 337 -0.44 5.22 28.18
N PHE A 338 0.74 4.77 28.59
CA PHE A 338 1.06 3.34 28.65
C PHE A 338 0.09 2.59 29.57
N ASP A 339 -0.19 3.14 30.76
CA ASP A 339 -1.10 2.53 31.72
C ASP A 339 -2.55 2.49 31.21
N ALA A 340 -2.97 3.46 30.40
CA ALA A 340 -4.29 3.47 29.78
C ALA A 340 -4.44 2.39 28.71
N TYR A 341 -3.43 2.20 27.85
CA TYR A 341 -3.57 1.35 26.67
C TYR A 341 -2.97 -0.06 26.79
N ALA A 342 -2.02 -0.32 27.69
CA ALA A 342 -1.34 -1.62 27.77
C ALA A 342 -2.26 -2.71 28.34
N SER A 343 -2.76 -3.63 27.49
CA SER A 343 -3.69 -4.67 27.95
C SER A 343 -3.02 -6.01 28.29
N GLY A 344 -1.76 -6.21 27.88
CA GLY A 344 -1.04 -7.45 28.09
C GLY A 344 -0.27 -7.52 29.41
N ASN A 345 0.11 -8.74 29.81
CA ASN A 345 1.00 -8.98 30.95
C ASN A 345 2.02 -10.08 30.59
N SER A 346 3.29 -9.86 30.92
CA SER A 346 4.37 -10.82 30.74
C SER A 346 5.31 -10.77 31.94
N ARG A 347 5.45 -11.92 32.63
CA ARG A 347 6.29 -12.05 33.85
C ARG A 347 5.94 -11.05 34.96
N GLY A 348 4.68 -10.63 35.04
CA GLY A 348 4.20 -9.68 36.04
C GLY A 348 4.35 -8.21 35.63
N GLU A 349 4.92 -7.92 34.46
CA GLU A 349 5.01 -6.58 33.90
C GLU A 349 3.93 -6.37 32.83
N ARG A 350 3.28 -5.19 32.85
CA ARG A 350 2.33 -4.80 31.80
C ARG A 350 3.06 -4.58 30.49
N ILE A 351 2.44 -5.01 29.39
CA ILE A 351 2.95 -4.83 28.03
C ILE A 351 1.87 -4.30 27.10
N PHE A 352 2.30 -3.46 26.17
CA PHE A 352 1.46 -2.90 25.10
C PHE A 352 1.49 -3.84 23.88
N LEU A 353 0.35 -4.41 23.51
CA LEU A 353 0.20 -5.47 22.51
C LEU A 353 -0.06 -4.93 21.09
N ARG A 354 0.49 -5.62 20.09
CA ARG A 354 0.42 -5.19 18.67
C ARG A 354 -0.99 -4.97 18.12
N TYR A 355 -1.92 -5.89 18.34
CA TYR A 355 -3.18 -5.90 17.58
C TYR A 355 -4.36 -5.25 18.32
N VAL A 356 -4.42 -5.44 19.64
CA VAL A 356 -5.50 -4.91 20.46
C VAL A 356 -5.24 -3.43 20.74
N ASP A 357 -4.08 -3.15 21.34
CA ASP A 357 -3.79 -1.83 21.91
C ASP A 357 -3.46 -0.82 20.81
N LEU A 358 -2.75 -1.21 19.74
CA LEU A 358 -2.37 -0.32 18.64
C LEU A 358 -3.58 0.23 17.88
N LYS A 359 -4.62 -0.59 17.70
CA LYS A 359 -5.83 -0.20 16.98
C LYS A 359 -6.66 0.81 17.78
N GLU A 360 -6.79 0.58 19.08
CA GLU A 360 -7.46 1.49 20.01
C GLU A 360 -6.70 2.81 20.11
N PHE A 361 -5.39 2.73 20.32
CA PHE A 361 -4.49 3.88 20.35
C PHE A 361 -4.56 4.74 19.07
N ALA A 362 -4.55 4.11 17.89
CA ALA A 362 -4.67 4.82 16.62
C ALA A 362 -6.05 5.49 16.43
N SER A 363 -7.12 4.87 16.94
CA SER A 363 -8.48 5.42 16.89
C SER A 363 -8.60 6.69 17.73
N ASP A 364 -8.01 6.67 18.93
CA ASP A 364 -8.07 7.81 19.85
C ASP A 364 -7.19 8.96 19.38
N LEU A 365 -5.98 8.68 18.87
CA LEU A 365 -5.12 9.70 18.24
C LEU A 365 -5.82 10.40 17.06
N ARG A 366 -6.55 9.64 16.24
CA ARG A 366 -7.32 10.20 15.13
C ARG A 366 -8.44 11.13 15.62
N SER A 367 -9.05 10.79 16.75
CA SER A 367 -10.11 11.59 17.36
C SER A 367 -9.56 12.87 17.99
N ALA A 368 -8.38 12.79 18.62
CA ALA A 368 -7.69 13.93 19.23
C ALA A 368 -7.12 14.92 18.20
N MET A 369 -6.81 14.48 16.97
CA MET A 369 -6.22 15.30 15.91
C MET A 369 -7.08 15.37 14.63
N PRO A 370 -8.29 16.00 14.69
CA PRO A 370 -9.22 16.01 13.56
C PRO A 370 -8.70 16.74 12.32
N GLY A 371 -7.78 17.70 12.48
CA GLY A 371 -7.17 18.44 11.38
C GLY A 371 -6.15 17.65 10.53
N ARG A 372 -5.74 16.46 10.97
CA ARG A 372 -4.75 15.61 10.27
C ARG A 372 -5.33 14.33 9.68
N ARG A 373 -6.66 14.20 9.56
CA ARG A 373 -7.35 12.97 9.12
C ARG A 373 -6.82 12.36 7.83
N ASN A 374 -6.37 13.16 6.86
CA ASN A 374 -5.81 12.66 5.60
C ASN A 374 -4.45 11.97 5.81
N SER A 375 -3.63 12.46 6.74
CA SER A 375 -2.36 11.82 7.14
C SER A 375 -2.58 10.51 7.91
N PHE A 376 -3.77 10.32 8.51
CA PHE A 376 -4.13 9.08 9.20
C PHE A 376 -4.45 7.90 8.28
N ARG A 377 -4.51 8.09 6.95
CA ARG A 377 -4.77 7.00 6.00
C ARG A 377 -3.65 5.97 6.01
N ASP A 378 -2.41 6.43 6.02
CA ASP A 378 -1.22 5.57 6.02
C ASP A 378 -0.63 5.42 7.42
N PHE A 379 -1.16 6.15 8.41
CA PHE A 379 -0.67 6.16 9.79
C PHE A 379 -0.74 4.82 10.50
N ASN A 380 -1.76 3.98 10.22
CA ASN A 380 -1.81 2.63 10.80
C ASN A 380 -0.64 1.77 10.31
N VAL A 381 -0.26 1.90 9.03
CA VAL A 381 0.88 1.17 8.47
C VAL A 381 2.18 1.67 9.11
N ILE A 382 2.33 2.98 9.30
CA ILE A 382 3.48 3.59 9.96
C ILE A 382 3.57 3.14 11.42
N LEU A 383 2.46 3.14 12.17
CA LEU A 383 2.43 2.66 13.55
C LEU A 383 2.80 1.18 13.65
N GLU A 384 2.30 0.34 12.76
CA GLU A 384 2.67 -1.08 12.73
C GLU A 384 4.17 -1.27 12.46
N LEU A 385 4.74 -0.52 11.52
CA LEU A 385 6.17 -0.53 11.24
C LEU A 385 7.00 -0.05 12.44
N CYS A 386 6.63 1.09 13.05
CA CYS A 386 7.30 1.60 14.25
C CYS A 386 7.22 0.61 15.42
N PHE A 387 6.08 -0.08 15.56
CA PHE A 387 5.89 -1.10 16.59
C PHE A 387 6.82 -2.29 16.35
N ASP A 388 6.88 -2.81 15.12
CA ASP A 388 7.73 -3.95 14.75
C ASP A 388 9.22 -3.61 14.92
N ASP A 389 9.65 -2.42 14.47
CA ASP A 389 11.01 -1.92 14.67
C ASP A 389 11.37 -1.79 16.16
N THR A 390 10.44 -1.31 16.98
CA THR A 390 10.68 -1.13 18.41
C THR A 390 10.68 -2.47 19.15
N THR A 391 9.89 -3.44 18.70
CA THR A 391 9.91 -4.81 19.22
C THR A 391 11.22 -5.53 18.88
N GLN A 392 11.73 -5.33 17.66
CA GLN A 392 13.04 -5.82 17.25
C GLN A 392 14.15 -5.18 18.11
N LEU A 393 14.11 -3.86 18.29
CA LEU A 393 15.05 -3.15 19.16
C LEU A 393 15.03 -3.71 20.59
N GLN A 394 13.85 -3.90 21.18
CA GLN A 394 13.69 -4.53 22.50
C GLN A 394 14.35 -5.91 22.57
N SER A 395 14.22 -6.70 21.50
CA SER A 395 14.83 -8.02 21.38
C SER A 395 16.36 -7.95 21.31
N ASP A 396 16.91 -6.96 20.59
CA ASP A 396 18.36 -6.74 20.46
C ASP A 396 19.00 -6.34 21.80
N PHE A 397 18.26 -5.65 22.67
CA PHE A 397 18.65 -5.35 24.06
C PHE A 397 18.47 -6.54 25.02
N GLY A 398 18.12 -7.73 24.51
CA GLY A 398 18.00 -8.96 25.29
C GLY A 398 16.68 -9.11 26.06
N ILE A 399 15.73 -8.19 25.85
CA ILE A 399 14.45 -8.18 26.56
C ILE A 399 13.41 -8.92 25.72
N ARG A 400 13.23 -10.22 26.00
CA ARG A 400 12.31 -11.09 25.26
C ARG A 400 10.91 -11.08 25.88
N VAL A 401 10.11 -10.07 25.53
CA VAL A 401 8.79 -9.85 26.13
C VAL A 401 7.67 -10.17 25.13
N GLY A 402 7.55 -11.45 24.76
CA GLY A 402 6.42 -11.94 23.95
C GLY A 402 6.07 -11.04 22.74
N PRO A 403 4.78 -10.82 22.44
CA PRO A 403 4.33 -10.00 21.32
C PRO A 403 4.12 -8.50 21.67
N GLY A 404 4.78 -7.96 22.71
CA GLY A 404 4.47 -6.61 23.22
C GLY A 404 5.67 -5.75 23.61
N LEU A 405 5.39 -4.45 23.80
CA LEU A 405 6.36 -3.45 24.27
C LEU A 405 6.23 -3.24 25.78
N THR A 406 7.36 -3.18 26.46
CA THR A 406 7.44 -2.70 27.85
C THR A 406 7.31 -1.17 27.89
N HIS A 407 7.04 -0.59 29.08
CA HIS A 407 6.92 0.86 29.26
C HIS A 407 8.11 1.64 28.67
N GLN A 408 9.35 1.17 28.89
CA GLN A 408 10.56 1.82 28.40
C GLN A 408 10.62 1.87 26.86
N PHE A 409 10.20 0.78 26.20
CA PHE A 409 10.20 0.69 24.74
C PHE A 409 8.95 1.34 24.12
N PHE A 410 7.83 1.40 24.84
CA PHE A 410 6.69 2.21 24.45
C PHE A 410 7.05 3.69 24.36
N GLN A 411 7.88 4.20 25.28
CA GLN A 411 8.41 5.57 25.18
C GLN A 411 9.20 5.79 23.88
N VAL A 412 10.04 4.84 23.49
CA VAL A 412 10.79 4.90 22.21
C VAL A 412 9.85 4.86 21.02
N PHE A 413 8.82 4.02 21.08
CA PHE A 413 7.78 3.90 20.06
C PHE A 413 7.01 5.22 19.84
N ILE A 414 6.67 5.95 20.91
CA ILE A 414 5.97 7.24 20.83
C ILE A 414 6.86 8.38 20.30
N GLN A 415 8.17 8.30 20.52
CA GLN A 415 9.12 9.31 20.04
C GLN A 415 9.42 9.21 18.54
N LYS A 416 9.27 8.01 17.97
CA LYS A 416 9.40 7.74 16.54
C LYS A 416 8.11 8.11 15.81
#